data_AF-A0A534RE53-F1
#
_entry.id   AF-A0A534RE53-F1
#
_cell.length_a   1.000
_cell.length_b   1.000
_cell.length_c   1.000
_cell.angle_alpha   90.00
_cell.angle_beta   90.00
_cell.angle_gamma   90.00
#
_symmetry.space_group_name_H-M   'P 1'
#
loop_
_entity.id
_entity.type
_entity.pdbx_description
1 polymer ?
#
loop_
_entity_poly.entity_id
_entity_poly.type
_entity_poly.pdbx_seq_one_letter_code
_entity_poly.pdbx_strand_id
1 'polypeptide(L)'
;MHEKWTTLTSDLYGYLLAHNPAPDPVLRDLAAETTALGPVSLMQVAVEQAGLLTLLGRLLGARQAVEVGTFTGYSAIAIARGLAADGQLVACELFDNVLWMGRVADPSDHEESTRAIRALNDFLVEDERVDAVMLPVADGITLARKR
;
A
#
# COMPACT_ATOMS: atom_id res chain seq x y z
N MET A 1 -26.25 -21.34 -5.29
CA MET A 1 -25.24 -21.24 -4.21
C MET A 1 -24.64 -19.86 -4.27
N HIS A 2 -24.57 -19.13 -3.17
CA HIS A 2 -23.82 -17.88 -3.13
C HIS A 2 -22.35 -18.21 -2.89
N GLU A 3 -21.46 -17.53 -3.62
CA GLU A 3 -20.03 -17.62 -3.38
C GLU A 3 -19.71 -17.02 -2.00
N LYS A 4 -18.62 -17.49 -1.37
CA LYS A 4 -18.17 -16.97 -0.08
C LYS A 4 -17.54 -15.57 -0.20
N TRP A 5 -17.12 -15.20 -1.41
CA TRP A 5 -16.48 -13.92 -1.72
C TRP A 5 -17.43 -13.03 -2.52
N THR A 6 -17.18 -11.71 -2.46
CA THR A 6 -18.03 -10.69 -3.08
C THR A 6 -17.24 -9.95 -4.14
N THR A 7 -17.81 -9.81 -5.34
CA THR A 7 -17.24 -8.94 -6.39
C THR A 7 -17.40 -7.47 -6.01
N LEU A 8 -16.30 -6.72 -6.03
CA LEU A 8 -16.30 -5.30 -5.71
C LEU A 8 -16.72 -4.47 -6.94
N THR A 9 -18.02 -4.20 -7.06
CA THR A 9 -18.55 -3.28 -8.07
C THR A 9 -18.26 -1.83 -7.70
N SER A 10 -18.36 -0.89 -8.65
CA SER A 10 -18.17 0.53 -8.37
C SER A 10 -19.14 1.06 -7.30
N ASP A 11 -20.41 0.63 -7.33
CA ASP A 11 -21.41 1.01 -6.32
C ASP A 11 -21.04 0.47 -4.93
N LEU A 12 -20.61 -0.79 -4.86
CA LEU A 12 -20.18 -1.40 -3.61
C LEU A 12 -18.89 -0.76 -3.09
N TYR A 13 -17.98 -0.37 -3.98
CA TYR A 13 -16.77 0.35 -3.61
C TYR A 13 -17.10 1.75 -3.06
N GLY A 14 -18.01 2.48 -3.70
CA GLY A 14 -18.52 3.75 -3.17
C GLY A 14 -19.16 3.59 -1.78
N TYR A 15 -19.95 2.53 -1.59
CA TYR A 15 -20.49 2.17 -0.27
C TYR A 15 -19.38 1.87 0.74
N LEU A 16 -18.38 1.06 0.37
CA LEU A 16 -17.22 0.74 1.22
C LEU A 16 -16.52 2.02 1.69
N LEU A 17 -16.21 2.94 0.78
CA LEU A 17 -15.54 4.20 1.12
C LEU A 17 -16.38 5.05 2.08
N ALA A 18 -17.70 5.12 1.87
CA ALA A 18 -18.61 5.86 2.74
C ALA A 18 -18.70 5.29 4.17
N HIS A 19 -18.28 4.04 4.37
CA HIS A 19 -18.30 3.35 5.67
C HIS A 19 -16.90 3.23 6.30
N ASN A 20 -15.91 3.94 5.75
CA ASN A 20 -14.59 4.14 6.34
C ASN A 20 -14.45 5.57 6.90
N PRO A 21 -13.54 5.83 7.84
CA PRO A 21 -13.23 7.19 8.27
C PRO A 21 -12.85 8.06 7.08
N ALA A 22 -13.54 9.18 6.91
CA ALA A 22 -13.26 10.11 5.82
C ALA A 22 -11.86 10.72 5.98
N PRO A 23 -11.12 10.95 4.88
CA PRO A 23 -9.85 11.66 4.93
C PRO A 23 -10.05 13.10 5.41
N ASP A 24 -9.19 13.51 6.34
CA ASP A 24 -9.17 14.87 6.86
C ASP A 24 -8.64 15.87 5.81
N PRO A 25 -8.71 17.20 6.06
CA PRO A 25 -8.27 18.19 5.08
C PRO A 25 -6.85 17.94 4.56
N VAL A 26 -5.91 17.54 5.43
CA VAL A 26 -4.52 17.28 5.03
C VAL A 26 -4.44 16.15 4.00
N LEU A 27 -5.10 15.02 4.25
CA LEU A 27 -5.10 13.91 3.27
C LEU A 27 -5.88 14.27 2.01
N ARG A 28 -6.97 15.05 2.11
CA ARG A 28 -7.73 15.49 0.93
C ARG A 28 -6.91 16.42 0.03
N ASP A 29 -6.23 17.38 0.62
CA ASP A 29 -5.40 18.35 -0.10
C ASP A 29 -4.21 17.63 -0.75
N LEU A 30 -3.54 16.73 -0.02
CA LEU A 30 -2.46 15.91 -0.57
C LEU A 30 -2.93 15.02 -1.73
N ALA A 31 -4.09 14.39 -1.62
CA ALA A 31 -4.64 13.57 -2.70
C ALA A 31 -4.96 14.42 -3.95
N ALA A 32 -5.45 15.65 -3.76
CA ALA A 32 -5.70 16.58 -4.86
C ALA A 32 -4.39 17.01 -5.53
N GLU A 33 -3.36 17.34 -4.77
CA GLU A 33 -2.01 17.66 -5.29
C GLU A 33 -1.40 16.47 -6.03
N THR A 34 -1.52 15.28 -5.46
CA THR A 34 -1.04 14.04 -6.09
C THR A 34 -1.76 13.76 -7.40
N THR A 35 -3.08 13.95 -7.45
CA THR A 35 -3.88 13.83 -8.68
C THR A 35 -3.40 14.78 -9.77
N ALA A 36 -2.95 15.99 -9.40
CA ALA A 36 -2.43 16.97 -10.35
C ALA A 36 -1.11 16.53 -11.01
N LEU A 37 -0.42 15.50 -10.50
CA LEU A 37 0.76 14.91 -11.13
C LEU A 37 0.43 14.04 -12.35
N GLY A 38 -0.87 13.82 -12.64
CA GLY A 38 -1.32 13.09 -13.83
C GLY A 38 -1.26 11.56 -13.66
N PRO A 39 -0.90 10.79 -14.69
CA PRO A 39 -0.99 9.32 -14.66
C PRO A 39 -0.22 8.64 -13.53
N VAL A 40 0.90 9.23 -13.08
CA VAL A 40 1.72 8.69 -11.98
C VAL A 40 0.99 8.69 -10.63
N SER A 41 -0.09 9.47 -10.49
CA SER A 41 -0.90 9.55 -9.27
C SER A 41 -1.52 8.21 -8.84
N LEU A 42 -1.63 7.25 -9.76
CA LEU A 42 -2.09 5.88 -9.48
C LEU A 42 -1.20 5.14 -8.46
N MET A 43 0.02 5.61 -8.21
CA MET A 43 0.93 5.03 -7.22
C MET A 43 0.51 5.35 -5.77
N GLN A 44 -0.38 6.31 -5.54
CA GLN A 44 -0.89 6.60 -4.21
C GLN A 44 -1.76 5.45 -3.71
N VAL A 45 -1.57 5.05 -2.44
CA VAL A 45 -2.45 4.06 -1.80
C VAL A 45 -3.91 4.51 -1.80
N ALA A 46 -4.82 3.53 -1.85
CA ALA A 46 -6.25 3.80 -1.72
C ALA A 46 -6.61 4.31 -0.31
N VAL A 47 -7.74 5.01 -0.20
CA VAL A 47 -8.18 5.67 1.05
C VAL A 47 -8.42 4.63 2.15
N GLU A 48 -9.09 3.54 1.83
CA GLU A 48 -9.36 2.42 2.74
C GLU A 48 -8.08 1.67 3.12
N GLN A 49 -7.09 1.59 2.22
CA GLN A 49 -5.78 1.02 2.53
C GLN A 49 -5.05 1.88 3.57
N ALA A 50 -5.07 3.21 3.44
CA ALA A 50 -4.53 4.11 4.45
C ALA A 50 -5.26 4.00 5.81
N GLY A 51 -6.58 3.84 5.78
CA GLY A 51 -7.39 3.58 6.98
C GLY A 51 -6.95 2.31 7.71
N LEU A 52 -6.71 1.22 6.96
CA LEU A 52 -6.18 -0.03 7.48
C LEU A 52 -4.78 0.17 8.11
N LEU A 53 -3.86 0.85 7.43
CA LEU A 53 -2.50 1.11 7.96
C LEU A 53 -2.55 1.88 9.28
N THR A 54 -3.40 2.91 9.36
CA THR A 54 -3.60 3.68 10.60
C THR A 54 -4.11 2.78 11.73
N LEU A 55 -5.11 1.92 11.44
CA LEU A 55 -5.68 1.00 12.41
C LEU A 55 -4.65 -0.03 12.89
N LEU A 56 -3.87 -0.61 11.98
CA LEU A 56 -2.82 -1.57 12.32
C LEU A 56 -1.77 -0.96 13.24
N GLY A 57 -1.30 0.26 12.95
CA GLY A 57 -0.35 0.97 13.83
C GLY A 57 -0.87 1.08 15.27
N ARG A 58 -2.16 1.43 15.43
CA ARG A 58 -2.80 1.56 16.74
C ARG A 58 -2.96 0.23 17.45
N LEU A 59 -3.47 -0.78 16.74
CA LEU A 59 -3.70 -2.12 17.29
C LEU A 59 -2.38 -2.79 17.74
N LEU A 60 -1.30 -2.55 17.01
CA LEU A 60 0.02 -3.07 17.33
C LEU A 60 0.75 -2.25 18.40
N GLY A 61 0.24 -1.06 18.76
CA GLY A 61 0.94 -0.11 19.63
C GLY A 61 2.30 0.27 19.05
N ALA A 62 2.40 0.40 17.73
CA ALA A 62 3.67 0.58 17.03
C ALA A 62 4.32 1.92 17.43
N ARG A 63 5.59 1.85 17.83
CA ARG A 63 6.42 3.03 18.15
C ARG A 63 7.43 3.34 17.06
N GLN A 64 7.80 2.33 16.26
CA GLN A 64 8.74 2.48 15.17
C GLN A 64 8.11 1.84 13.94
N ALA A 65 8.13 2.57 12.82
CA ALA A 65 7.75 2.06 11.53
C ALA A 65 8.78 2.47 10.50
N VAL A 66 8.97 1.61 9.50
CA VAL A 66 9.75 1.89 8.30
C VAL A 66 8.82 1.74 7.12
N GLU A 67 8.78 2.74 6.26
CA GLU A 67 8.06 2.73 4.99
C GLU A 67 9.08 2.75 3.85
N VAL A 68 8.89 1.90 2.85
CA VAL A 68 9.71 1.85 1.63
C VAL A 68 8.79 2.09 0.45
N GLY A 69 9.03 3.18 -0.30
CA GLY A 69 8.10 3.72 -1.28
C GLY A 69 7.14 4.71 -0.62
N THR A 70 7.56 5.96 -0.50
CA THR A 70 6.80 7.02 0.19
C THR A 70 5.91 7.79 -0.79
N PHE A 71 6.37 7.93 -2.03
CA PHE A 71 5.78 8.75 -3.07
C PHE A 71 5.43 10.16 -2.54
N THR A 72 4.17 10.58 -2.66
CA THR A 72 3.71 11.88 -2.14
C THR A 72 3.40 11.85 -0.64
N GLY A 73 3.45 10.69 0.02
CA GLY A 73 3.38 10.56 1.48
C GLY A 73 1.99 10.29 2.06
N TYR A 74 0.99 9.90 1.25
CA TYR A 74 -0.36 9.61 1.76
C TYR A 74 -0.36 8.46 2.78
N SER A 75 0.32 7.36 2.47
CA SER A 75 0.54 6.24 3.39
C SER A 75 1.44 6.62 4.57
N ALA A 76 2.47 7.44 4.36
CA ALA A 76 3.34 7.94 5.42
C ALA A 76 2.56 8.65 6.53
N ILE A 77 1.67 9.56 6.13
CA ILE A 77 0.79 10.29 7.06
C ILE A 77 -0.12 9.31 7.80
N ALA A 78 -0.71 8.34 7.10
CA ALA A 78 -1.59 7.35 7.68
C ALA A 78 -0.87 6.47 8.72
N ILE A 79 0.33 5.98 8.39
CA ILE A 79 1.18 5.21 9.31
C ILE A 79 1.53 6.06 10.53
N ALA A 80 2.04 7.28 10.33
CA ALA A 80 2.44 8.18 11.43
C ALA A 80 1.29 8.46 12.40
N ARG A 81 0.05 8.63 11.91
CA ARG A 81 -1.16 8.80 12.73
C ARG A 81 -1.60 7.55 13.49
N GLY A 82 -1.13 6.39 13.04
CA GLY A 82 -1.35 5.12 13.70
C GLY A 82 -0.36 4.84 14.83
N LEU A 83 0.80 5.50 14.84
CA LEU A 83 1.84 5.28 15.83
C LEU A 83 1.47 5.81 17.23
N ALA A 84 2.19 5.32 18.24
CA ALA A 84 2.18 5.90 19.58
C ALA A 84 2.60 7.38 19.55
N ALA A 85 2.23 8.15 20.60
CA ALA A 85 2.51 9.59 20.68
C ALA A 85 4.01 9.95 20.59
N ASP A 86 4.89 9.06 21.03
CA ASP A 86 6.35 9.15 20.94
C ASP A 86 6.92 8.33 19.76
N GLY A 87 6.05 7.92 18.84
CA GLY A 87 6.40 7.07 17.72
C GLY A 87 7.14 7.80 16.61
N GLN A 88 7.93 7.04 15.85
CA GLN A 88 8.72 7.53 14.75
C GLN A 88 8.50 6.68 13.49
N LEU A 89 8.32 7.37 12.37
CA LEU A 89 8.31 6.79 11.04
C LEU A 89 9.60 7.18 10.32
N VAL A 90 10.31 6.17 9.82
CA VAL A 90 11.38 6.36 8.82
C VAL A 90 10.76 6.10 7.45
N ALA A 91 10.57 7.15 6.67
CA ALA A 91 10.06 7.05 5.30
C ALA A 91 11.24 7.04 4.32
N CYS A 92 11.34 5.97 3.53
CA CYS A 92 12.38 5.78 2.53
C CYS A 92 11.76 5.90 1.14
N GLU A 93 12.31 6.78 0.31
CA GLU A 93 12.05 6.82 -1.13
C GLU A 93 13.34 6.53 -1.89
N LEU A 94 13.24 5.65 -2.87
CA LEU A 94 14.37 5.22 -3.69
C LEU A 94 14.00 5.47 -5.14
N PHE A 95 14.71 6.40 -5.78
CA PHE A 95 14.70 6.50 -7.23
C PHE A 95 15.61 5.40 -7.78
N ASP A 96 15.10 4.18 -7.84
CA ASP A 96 15.82 3.03 -8.39
C ASP A 96 15.68 2.97 -9.93
N ASN A 97 16.47 2.11 -10.57
CA ASN A 97 16.37 1.82 -12.01
C ASN A 97 16.40 3.04 -12.94
N VAL A 98 17.10 4.12 -12.57
CA VAL A 98 17.22 5.37 -13.36
C VAL A 98 17.81 5.18 -14.76
N LEU A 99 18.60 4.11 -14.97
CA LEU A 99 19.10 3.71 -16.29
C LEU A 99 18.38 2.47 -16.84
N TRP A 100 17.44 1.92 -16.08
CA TRP A 100 16.64 0.71 -16.34
C TRP A 100 17.44 -0.38 -17.07
N MET A 101 18.67 -0.66 -16.62
CA MET A 101 19.54 -1.66 -17.25
C MET A 101 19.68 -1.52 -18.80
N GLY A 102 19.59 -0.30 -19.33
CA GLY A 102 19.59 -0.03 -20.78
C GLY A 102 18.27 -0.29 -21.50
N ARG A 103 17.23 -0.85 -20.84
CA ARG A 103 15.89 -1.11 -21.40
C ARG A 103 15.11 0.18 -21.67
N VAL A 104 15.51 1.31 -21.09
CA VAL A 104 15.07 2.65 -21.57
C VAL A 104 15.35 2.87 -23.07
N ALA A 105 16.23 2.07 -23.68
CA ALA A 105 16.56 2.09 -25.11
C ALA A 105 16.04 0.87 -25.90
N ASP A 106 15.30 -0.06 -25.28
CA ASP A 106 14.84 -1.32 -25.91
C ASP A 106 13.30 -1.36 -26.08
N PRO A 107 12.79 -1.46 -27.32
CA PRO A 107 11.35 -1.43 -27.59
C PRO A 107 10.59 -2.75 -27.39
N SER A 108 11.22 -3.84 -26.93
CA SER A 108 10.63 -5.19 -26.94
C SER A 108 10.41 -5.83 -25.57
N ASP A 109 10.40 -5.03 -24.51
CA ASP A 109 10.53 -5.52 -23.16
C ASP A 109 9.29 -6.25 -22.57
N HIS A 110 9.51 -7.37 -21.86
CA HIS A 110 8.49 -8.25 -21.27
C HIS A 110 8.76 -8.46 -19.75
N GLU A 111 7.98 -7.76 -18.94
CA GLU A 111 8.21 -7.42 -17.52
C GLU A 111 8.69 -8.52 -16.56
N GLU A 112 9.76 -8.19 -15.84
CA GLU A 112 10.35 -8.97 -14.76
C GLU A 112 9.59 -8.81 -13.43
N SER A 113 8.97 -7.65 -13.22
CA SER A 113 8.26 -7.26 -12.00
C SER A 113 7.16 -8.26 -11.61
N THR A 114 6.34 -8.70 -12.58
CA THR A 114 5.28 -9.68 -12.32
C THR A 114 5.84 -11.02 -11.82
N ARG A 115 6.98 -11.46 -12.36
CA ARG A 115 7.62 -12.72 -11.93
C ARG A 115 8.15 -12.60 -10.51
N ALA A 116 8.74 -11.46 -10.17
CA ALA A 116 9.25 -11.18 -8.82
C ALA A 116 8.11 -11.17 -7.77
N ILE A 117 6.98 -10.52 -8.08
CA ILE A 117 5.80 -10.50 -7.18
C ILE A 117 5.28 -11.92 -6.93
N ARG A 118 5.19 -12.76 -7.96
CA ARG A 118 4.77 -14.17 -7.79
C ARG A 118 5.74 -14.95 -6.89
N ALA A 119 7.04 -14.85 -7.16
CA ALA A 119 8.05 -15.53 -6.36
C ALA A 119 8.04 -15.08 -4.89
N LEU A 120 7.80 -13.79 -4.62
CA LEU A 120 7.64 -13.28 -3.25
C LEU A 120 6.39 -13.85 -2.58
N ASN A 121 5.25 -13.88 -3.27
CA ASN A 121 4.01 -14.44 -2.75
C ASN A 121 4.16 -15.93 -2.40
N ASP A 122 4.78 -16.71 -3.29
CA ASP A 122 5.06 -18.13 -3.05
C ASP A 122 5.99 -18.32 -1.85
N PHE A 123 7.04 -17.51 -1.75
CA PHE A 123 7.99 -17.54 -0.63
C PHE A 123 7.32 -17.26 0.73
N LEU A 124 6.47 -16.24 0.82
CA LEU A 124 5.83 -15.85 2.08
C LEU A 124 4.87 -16.91 2.63
N VAL A 125 4.27 -17.73 1.76
CA VAL A 125 3.39 -18.84 2.16
C VAL A 125 4.18 -19.98 2.81
N GLU A 126 5.42 -20.18 2.37
CA GLU A 126 6.28 -21.28 2.84
C GLU A 126 7.22 -20.86 3.99
N ASP A 127 7.36 -19.56 4.26
CA ASP A 127 8.31 -19.05 5.26
C ASP A 127 7.82 -19.25 6.71
N GLU A 128 8.37 -20.27 7.39
CA GLU A 128 8.05 -20.62 8.77
C GLU A 128 8.40 -19.53 9.81
N ARG A 129 9.13 -18.47 9.44
CA ARG A 129 9.50 -17.37 10.34
C ARG A 129 8.37 -16.36 10.54
N VAL A 130 7.34 -16.42 9.70
CA VAL A 130 6.20 -15.48 9.73
C VAL A 130 4.86 -16.19 9.73
N ASP A 131 3.85 -15.50 10.26
CA ASP A 131 2.44 -15.76 9.99
C ASP A 131 1.97 -14.75 8.95
N ALA A 132 1.60 -15.22 7.76
CA ALA A 132 1.22 -14.37 6.63
C ALA A 132 -0.26 -14.51 6.26
N VAL A 133 -0.88 -13.39 5.88
CA VAL A 133 -2.24 -13.34 5.31
C VAL A 133 -2.31 -12.31 4.19
N MET A 134 -2.80 -12.74 3.02
CA MET A 134 -3.06 -11.88 1.88
C MET A 134 -4.52 -11.40 1.91
N LEU A 135 -4.73 -10.09 1.77
CA LEU A 135 -6.02 -9.43 1.86
C LEU A 135 -6.33 -8.69 0.54
N PRO A 136 -7.56 -8.80 0.01
CA PRO A 136 -7.98 -8.09 -1.20
C PRO A 136 -8.38 -6.64 -0.85
N VAL A 137 -7.45 -5.87 -0.30
CA VAL A 137 -7.61 -4.43 -0.03
C VAL A 137 -6.85 -3.67 -1.12
N ALA A 138 -7.53 -2.75 -1.82
CA ALA A 138 -7.02 -2.09 -3.02
C ALA A 138 -6.47 -3.11 -4.04
N ASP A 139 -5.24 -2.95 -4.50
CA ASP A 139 -4.55 -3.87 -5.42
C ASP A 139 -3.93 -5.10 -4.72
N GLY A 140 -4.24 -5.28 -3.43
CA GLY A 140 -3.77 -6.39 -2.60
C GLY A 140 -2.72 -5.95 -1.56
N ILE A 141 -2.85 -6.49 -0.34
CA ILE A 141 -1.87 -6.30 0.72
C ILE A 141 -1.61 -7.63 1.42
N THR A 142 -0.34 -7.97 1.63
CA THR A 142 0.05 -9.11 2.47
C THR A 142 0.55 -8.60 3.81
N LEU A 143 -0.10 -9.02 4.89
CA LEU A 143 0.41 -8.81 6.24
C LEU A 143 1.25 -10.02 6.63
N ALA A 144 2.52 -9.80 7.01
CA ALA A 144 3.41 -10.83 7.50
C ALA A 144 3.91 -10.46 8.89
N ARG A 145 3.51 -11.22 9.91
CA ARG A 145 3.94 -11.02 11.30
C ARG A 145 5.04 -12.03 11.63
N LYS A 146 6.19 -11.55 12.09
CA LYS A 146 7.23 -12.43 12.63
C LYS A 146 6.73 -13.18 13.89
N ARG A 147 7.01 -14.48 13.97
CA ARG A 147 6.73 -15.33 15.14
C ARG A 147 7.64 -15.02 16.33
#